data_AF-A0A6P8EB64-F1
#
_entry.id   AF-A0A6P8EB64-F1
#
_cell.length_a   1.000
_cell.length_b   1.000
_cell.length_c   1.000
_cell.angle_alpha   90.00
_cell.angle_beta   90.00
_cell.angle_gamma   90.00
#
_symmetry.space_group_name_H-M   'P 1'
#
loop_
_entity.id
_entity.type
_entity.pdbx_description
1 polymer ?
#
loop_
_entity_poly.entity_id
_entity_poly.type
_entity_poly.pdbx_seq_one_letter_code
_entity_poly.pdbx_strand_id
1 'polypeptide(L)'
;MAVRCRLIMFRPFVGETIDAKLKDYDENSLRLSLGFFDDICVPSHLLLFPSHYQPDPENGNRRRWVWEYQADAENQTSGSTFTSDEISANVRFKVQSISYPSIPLEQPNNSKPFTPMVITGSLDNDGLGPISWWE
;
A
#
# COMPACT_ATOMS: atom_id res chain seq x y z
N MET A 1 -16.31 -42.26 -4.15
CA MET A 1 -17.22 -41.28 -3.55
C MET A 1 -16.69 -39.89 -3.83
N ALA A 2 -17.53 -38.95 -4.28
CA ALA A 2 -17.14 -37.56 -4.49
C ALA A 2 -17.48 -36.73 -3.23
N VAL A 3 -16.58 -35.88 -2.79
CA VAL A 3 -16.80 -34.97 -1.65
C VAL A 3 -17.26 -33.61 -2.19
N ARG A 4 -18.33 -33.07 -1.61
CA ARG A 4 -18.79 -31.70 -1.85
C ARG A 4 -18.61 -30.90 -0.57
N CYS A 5 -17.80 -29.85 -0.62
CA CYS A 5 -17.56 -28.94 0.49
C CYS A 5 -17.72 -27.48 0.06
N ARG A 6 -17.79 -26.58 1.03
CA ARG A 6 -17.76 -25.12 0.83
C ARG A 6 -16.54 -24.57 1.56
N LEU A 7 -15.86 -23.63 0.92
CA LEU A 7 -14.65 -23.00 1.44
C LEU A 7 -14.89 -21.49 1.55
N ILE A 8 -14.32 -20.89 2.60
CA ILE A 8 -14.21 -19.44 2.71
C ILE A 8 -12.90 -19.05 2.06
N MET A 9 -12.97 -18.16 1.08
CA MET A 9 -11.81 -17.71 0.30
C MET A 9 -11.68 -16.20 0.44
N PHE A 10 -10.48 -15.72 0.73
CA PHE A 10 -10.17 -14.31 0.59
C PHE A 10 -10.02 -13.98 -0.91
N ARG A 11 -10.98 -13.24 -1.43
CA ARG A 11 -11.01 -12.79 -2.82
C ARG A 11 -11.63 -11.39 -2.87
N PRO A 12 -10.82 -10.33 -2.74
CA PRO A 12 -11.32 -8.98 -2.84
C PRO A 12 -11.83 -8.68 -4.26
N PHE A 13 -12.45 -7.52 -4.44
CA PHE A 13 -12.93 -7.07 -5.75
C PHE A 13 -12.44 -5.66 -6.09
N VAL A 14 -12.35 -5.37 -7.40
CA VAL A 14 -11.98 -4.03 -7.87
C VAL A 14 -13.01 -3.00 -7.39
N GLY A 15 -12.53 -1.94 -6.77
CA GLY A 15 -13.33 -0.89 -6.16
C GLY A 15 -13.61 -1.07 -4.67
N GLU A 16 -13.29 -2.22 -4.08
CA GLU A 16 -13.41 -2.47 -2.64
C GLU A 16 -12.43 -1.59 -1.85
N THR A 17 -12.89 -1.01 -0.73
CA THR A 17 -12.05 -0.24 0.19
C THR A 17 -11.67 -1.10 1.39
N ILE A 18 -10.38 -1.19 1.69
CA ILE A 18 -9.84 -2.06 2.73
C ILE A 18 -8.85 -1.28 3.60
N ASP A 19 -8.92 -1.50 4.90
CA ASP A 19 -7.96 -0.96 5.87
C ASP A 19 -6.84 -1.99 6.09
N ALA A 20 -5.59 -1.57 5.88
CA ALA A 20 -4.40 -2.41 6.02
C ALA A 20 -3.30 -1.66 6.77
N LYS A 21 -2.27 -2.38 7.22
CA LYS A 21 -1.10 -1.78 7.86
C LYS A 21 -0.01 -1.51 6.86
N LEU A 22 0.63 -0.34 6.93
CA LEU A 22 1.86 -0.08 6.20
C LEU A 22 2.97 -1.01 6.69
N LYS A 23 3.46 -1.88 5.81
CA LYS A 23 4.49 -2.88 6.11
C LYS A 23 5.88 -2.38 5.75
N ASP A 24 6.02 -1.80 4.57
CA ASP A 24 7.29 -1.33 4.01
C ASP A 24 6.99 -0.34 2.86
N TYR A 25 7.99 0.42 2.42
CA TYR A 25 7.86 1.30 1.26
C TYR A 25 9.20 1.55 0.58
N ASP A 26 9.14 1.76 -0.73
CA ASP A 26 10.27 2.15 -1.56
C ASP A 26 9.91 3.37 -2.44
N GLU A 27 10.85 3.83 -3.25
CA GLU A 27 10.65 4.97 -4.18
C GLU A 27 9.52 4.72 -5.20
N ASN A 28 9.12 3.46 -5.39
CA ASN A 28 8.17 3.07 -6.42
C ASN A 28 6.81 2.66 -5.86
N SER A 29 6.71 2.29 -4.58
CA SER A 29 5.49 1.72 -4.01
C SER A 29 5.45 1.73 -2.48
N LEU A 30 4.22 1.73 -1.95
CA LEU A 30 3.92 1.34 -0.57
C LEU A 30 3.50 -0.12 -0.53
N ARG A 31 3.98 -0.89 0.45
CA ARG A 31 3.56 -2.27 0.70
C ARG A 31 2.67 -2.33 1.93
N LEU A 32 1.52 -2.96 1.78
CA LEU A 32 0.51 -3.06 2.83
C LEU A 32 0.32 -4.51 3.28
N SER A 33 -0.19 -4.70 4.50
CA SER A 33 -0.45 -6.01 5.08
C SER A 33 -1.80 -6.04 5.80
N LEU A 34 -2.56 -7.11 5.60
CA LEU A 34 -3.77 -7.45 6.37
C LEU A 34 -3.46 -8.37 7.56
N GLY A 35 -2.18 -8.66 7.82
CA GLY A 35 -1.71 -9.62 8.82
C GLY A 35 -1.73 -11.07 8.34
N PHE A 36 -2.74 -11.49 7.56
CA PHE A 36 -2.78 -12.82 6.93
C PHE A 36 -2.40 -12.80 5.44
N PHE A 37 -2.29 -11.61 4.84
CA PHE A 37 -1.98 -11.41 3.43
C PHE A 37 -1.14 -10.15 3.24
N ASP A 38 0.00 -10.28 2.56
CA ASP A 38 1.05 -9.25 2.47
C ASP A 38 1.35 -8.79 1.05
N ASP A 39 0.80 -9.46 0.04
CA ASP A 39 1.07 -9.19 -1.36
C ASP A 39 0.18 -8.06 -1.90
N ILE A 40 0.18 -6.94 -1.18
CA ILE A 40 -0.58 -5.72 -1.48
C ILE A 40 0.41 -4.59 -1.73
N CYS A 41 0.34 -3.96 -2.90
CA CYS A 41 1.16 -2.81 -3.23
C CYS A 41 0.33 -1.63 -3.73
N VAL A 42 0.74 -0.42 -3.37
CA VAL A 42 0.24 0.83 -3.94
C VAL A 42 1.39 1.48 -4.71
N PRO A 43 1.39 1.43 -6.04
CA PRO A 43 2.38 2.12 -6.87
C PRO A 43 2.39 3.63 -6.67
N SER A 44 3.56 4.25 -6.86
CA SER A 44 3.78 5.70 -6.69
C SER A 44 2.83 6.57 -7.52
N HIS A 45 2.52 6.16 -8.75
CA HIS A 45 1.59 6.87 -9.63
C HIS A 45 0.11 6.79 -9.20
N LEU A 46 -0.20 6.00 -8.17
CA LEU A 46 -1.53 5.85 -7.56
C LEU A 46 -1.54 6.32 -6.11
N LEU A 47 -0.47 6.99 -5.69
CA LEU A 47 -0.45 7.76 -4.47
C LEU A 47 -1.14 9.10 -4.70
N LEU A 48 -1.49 9.75 -3.60
CA LEU A 48 -2.07 11.09 -3.64
C LEU A 48 -1.13 12.06 -4.34
N PHE A 49 -1.71 12.96 -5.13
CA PHE A 49 -0.96 14.02 -5.79
C PHE A 49 -1.17 15.34 -5.06
N PRO A 50 -0.12 16.19 -4.92
CA PRO A 50 1.30 15.92 -5.20
C PRO A 50 2.01 15.16 -4.06
N SER A 51 2.65 14.03 -4.36
CA SER A 51 3.51 13.31 -3.40
C SER A 51 4.88 12.97 -3.99
N HIS A 52 5.88 12.89 -3.13
CA HIS A 52 7.26 12.58 -3.52
C HIS A 52 8.02 11.85 -2.42
N TYR A 53 9.02 11.09 -2.88
CA TYR A 53 9.93 10.34 -2.03
C TYR A 53 11.19 11.16 -1.74
N GLN A 54 11.44 11.49 -0.48
CA GLN A 54 12.59 12.33 -0.09
C GLN A 54 13.36 11.76 1.12
N PRO A 55 14.64 12.15 1.29
CA PRO A 55 15.37 11.92 2.53
C PRO A 55 14.65 12.55 3.73
N ASP A 56 14.72 11.90 4.87
CA ASP A 56 14.16 12.41 6.11
C ASP A 56 15.10 13.46 6.72
N PRO A 57 14.66 14.73 6.90
CA PRO A 57 15.53 15.79 7.41
C PRO A 57 16.03 15.54 8.84
N GLU A 58 15.27 14.82 9.66
CA GLU A 58 15.67 14.51 11.04
C GLU A 58 16.63 13.31 11.12
N ASN A 59 16.60 12.43 10.13
CA ASN A 59 17.41 11.22 10.10
C ASN A 59 17.89 10.94 8.68
N GLY A 60 19.02 11.53 8.29
CA GLY A 60 19.51 11.54 6.90
C GLY A 60 19.78 10.16 6.26
N ASN A 61 19.75 9.07 7.03
CA ASN A 61 19.83 7.70 6.52
C ASN A 61 18.46 7.11 6.17
N ARG A 62 17.37 7.76 6.57
CA ARG A 62 15.99 7.34 6.33
C ARG A 62 15.38 8.12 5.18
N ARG A 63 14.37 7.54 4.55
CA ARG A 63 13.57 8.19 3.51
C ARG A 63 12.10 8.11 3.87
N ARG A 64 11.31 9.03 3.34
CA ARG A 64 9.89 9.19 3.67
C ARG A 64 9.09 9.56 2.42
N TRP A 65 7.82 9.16 2.39
CA TRP A 65 6.86 9.62 1.40
C TRP A 65 6.11 10.83 1.95
N VAL A 66 6.32 11.99 1.35
CA VAL A 66 5.62 13.22 1.72
C VAL A 66 4.47 13.42 0.74
N TRP A 67 3.29 13.68 1.27
CA TRP A 67 2.19 14.24 0.49
C TRP A 67 2.11 15.73 0.80
N GLU A 68 2.19 16.57 -0.23
CA GLU A 68 2.06 18.01 -0.11
C GLU A 68 0.61 18.39 -0.40
N TYR A 69 -0.05 19.08 0.53
CA TYR A 69 -1.32 19.74 0.24
C TYR A 69 -1.21 21.23 0.57
N GLN A 70 -1.92 22.05 -0.22
CA GLN A 70 -2.07 23.46 0.08
C GLN A 70 -3.20 23.60 1.10
N ALA A 71 -2.87 24.03 2.32
CA ALA A 71 -3.88 24.46 3.27
C ALA A 71 -4.33 25.88 2.90
N ASP A 72 -5.64 26.11 2.86
CA ASP A 72 -6.26 27.43 2.66
C ASP A 72 -6.07 28.34 3.88
N ALA A 73 -4.83 28.79 4.12
CA ALA A 73 -4.50 29.98 4.87
C ALA A 73 -2.98 30.22 4.77
N GLU A 74 -2.59 31.18 3.93
CA GLU A 74 -1.31 31.90 4.01
C GLU A 74 -0.07 31.01 4.21
N ASN A 75 0.33 30.37 3.10
CA ASN A 75 1.71 29.99 2.80
C ASN A 75 2.37 28.92 3.69
N GLN A 76 1.59 28.01 4.26
CA GLN A 76 2.12 26.83 4.95
C GLN A 76 1.75 25.55 4.18
N THR A 77 2.74 24.97 3.48
CA THR A 77 2.66 23.60 2.98
C THR A 77 2.70 22.66 4.18
N SER A 78 1.53 22.29 4.69
CA SER A 78 1.43 21.23 5.70
C SER A 78 1.50 19.89 4.97
N GLY A 79 2.67 19.26 4.99
CA GLY A 79 2.83 17.94 4.37
C GLY A 79 2.57 16.82 5.37
N SER A 80 1.52 16.02 5.19
CA SER A 80 1.38 14.76 5.93
C SER A 80 2.36 13.74 5.36
N THR A 81 3.06 13.00 6.21
CA THR A 81 4.13 12.11 5.75
C THR A 81 3.98 10.72 6.32
N PHE A 82 4.12 9.72 5.46
CA PHE A 82 4.51 8.37 5.87
C PHE A 82 6.00 8.35 6.19
N THR A 83 6.35 8.37 7.47
CA THR A 83 7.74 8.20 7.92
C THR A 83 8.04 6.74 8.23
N SER A 84 9.33 6.42 8.35
CA SER A 84 9.77 5.09 8.79
C SER A 84 9.30 4.76 10.21
N ASP A 85 8.91 5.77 10.99
CA ASP A 85 8.38 5.59 12.35
C ASP A 85 6.88 5.24 12.34
N GLU A 86 6.21 5.40 11.20
CA GLU A 86 4.82 4.99 10.96
C GLU A 86 4.71 3.60 10.31
N ILE A 87 5.78 2.82 10.27
CA ILE A 87 5.68 1.39 9.94
C ILE A 87 4.71 0.77 10.96
N SER A 88 3.65 0.11 10.46
CA SER A 88 2.44 -0.35 11.17
C SER A 88 1.24 0.61 11.26
N ALA A 89 1.32 1.83 10.72
CA ALA A 89 0.18 2.73 10.62
C ALA A 89 -0.94 2.12 9.77
N ASN A 90 -2.20 2.35 10.17
CA ASN A 90 -3.35 1.89 9.41
C ASN A 90 -3.60 2.83 8.23
N VAL A 91 -3.64 2.25 7.03
CA VAL A 91 -3.83 2.91 5.74
C VAL A 91 -5.06 2.31 5.08
N ARG A 92 -6.02 3.15 4.74
CA ARG A 92 -7.19 2.82 3.96
C ARG A 92 -6.86 2.95 2.48
N PHE A 93 -7.01 1.87 1.72
CA PHE A 93 -6.76 1.88 0.29
C PHE A 93 -7.95 1.31 -0.47
N LYS A 94 -8.04 1.66 -1.76
CA LYS A 94 -9.03 1.10 -2.67
C LYS A 94 -8.37 0.11 -3.61
N VAL A 95 -8.94 -1.09 -3.73
CA VAL A 95 -8.47 -2.13 -4.63
C VAL A 95 -8.66 -1.66 -6.07
N GLN A 96 -7.56 -1.50 -6.80
CA GLN A 96 -7.60 -1.09 -8.20
C GLN A 96 -7.53 -2.30 -9.14
N SER A 97 -6.68 -3.28 -8.83
CA SER A 97 -6.57 -4.49 -9.64
C SER A 97 -6.13 -5.70 -8.81
N ILE A 98 -6.44 -6.89 -9.31
CA ILE A 98 -6.05 -8.17 -8.71
C ILE A 98 -5.46 -9.04 -9.83
N SER A 99 -4.24 -9.52 -9.62
CA SER A 99 -3.51 -10.34 -10.57
C SER A 99 -3.21 -11.72 -9.99
N TYR A 100 -3.38 -12.75 -10.81
CA TYR A 100 -3.05 -14.15 -10.48
C TYR A 100 -1.95 -14.60 -11.45
N PRO A 101 -0.67 -14.34 -11.14
CA PRO A 101 0.42 -14.73 -12.02
C PRO A 101 0.45 -16.25 -12.18
N SER A 102 0.95 -16.72 -13.32
CA SER A 102 1.13 -18.15 -13.54
C SER A 102 2.27 -18.69 -12.67
N ILE A 103 2.11 -19.91 -12.19
CA ILE A 103 3.12 -20.59 -11.36
C ILE A 103 4.41 -20.71 -12.19
N PRO A 104 5.55 -20.18 -11.71
CA PRO A 104 6.82 -20.30 -12.40
C PRO A 104 7.24 -21.77 -12.47
N LEU A 105 7.68 -22.22 -13.65
CA LEU A 105 8.20 -23.59 -13.83
C LEU A 105 9.56 -23.78 -13.13
N GLU A 106 10.35 -22.71 -13.03
CA GLU A 106 11.65 -22.69 -12.38
C GLU A 106 11.74 -21.49 -11.43
N GLN A 107 12.14 -21.72 -10.19
CA GLN A 107 12.47 -20.68 -9.23
C GLN A 107 13.93 -20.85 -8.79
N PRO A 108 14.86 -20.00 -9.23
CA PRO A 108 16.23 -20.07 -8.75
C PRO A 108 16.25 -19.83 -7.23
N ASN A 109 17.17 -20.49 -6.51
CA ASN A 109 17.24 -20.49 -5.03
C ASN A 109 17.33 -19.09 -4.39
N ASN A 110 17.67 -18.04 -5.15
CA ASN A 110 17.77 -16.66 -4.68
C ASN A 110 16.65 -15.74 -5.20
N SER A 111 15.58 -16.31 -5.76
CA SER A 111 14.39 -15.54 -6.18
C SER A 111 13.45 -15.28 -5.01
N LYS A 112 12.68 -14.18 -5.11
CA LYS A 112 11.60 -13.94 -4.15
C LYS A 112 10.57 -15.08 -4.22
N PRO A 113 9.94 -15.45 -3.09
CA PRO A 113 8.86 -16.43 -3.09
C PRO A 113 7.79 -16.10 -4.12
N PHE A 114 7.23 -17.14 -4.76
CA PHE A 114 6.11 -16.94 -5.68
C PHE A 114 4.90 -16.38 -4.93
N THR A 115 4.33 -15.31 -5.47
CA THR A 115 3.10 -14.70 -4.97
C THR A 115 1.94 -15.13 -5.87
N PRO A 116 1.01 -15.99 -5.41
CA PRO A 116 -0.08 -16.52 -6.24
C PRO A 116 -1.21 -15.51 -6.49
N MET A 117 -1.30 -14.46 -5.67
CA MET A 117 -2.25 -13.36 -5.84
C MET A 117 -1.55 -12.06 -5.48
N VAL A 118 -1.64 -11.06 -6.35
CA VAL A 118 -1.12 -9.70 -6.11
C VAL A 118 -2.29 -8.73 -6.15
N ILE A 119 -2.40 -7.89 -5.13
CA ILE A 119 -3.39 -6.81 -5.08
C ILE A 119 -2.68 -5.48 -5.32
N THR A 120 -3.15 -4.74 -6.32
CA THR A 120 -2.72 -3.36 -6.54
C THR A 120 -3.78 -2.43 -5.99
N GLY A 121 -3.38 -1.61 -5.02
CA GLY A 121 -4.21 -0.58 -4.40
C GLY A 121 -3.97 0.81 -5.00
N SER A 122 -4.87 1.72 -4.64
CA SER A 122 -4.83 3.14 -4.97
C SER A 122 -5.18 3.97 -3.73
N LEU A 123 -4.60 5.16 -3.64
CA LEU A 123 -4.85 6.16 -2.59
C LEU A 123 -5.31 7.51 -3.16
N ASP A 124 -5.54 7.60 -4.47
CA ASP A 124 -5.82 8.85 -5.21
C ASP A 124 -7.28 9.35 -5.12
N ASN A 125 -8.04 8.87 -4.15
CA ASN A 125 -9.43 9.27 -3.91
C ASN A 125 -9.62 9.82 -2.49
N ASP A 126 -10.63 10.69 -2.33
CA ASP A 126 -11.04 11.20 -1.02
C ASP A 126 -11.42 10.06 -0.05
N GLY A 127 -11.06 10.22 1.21
CA GLY A 127 -11.30 9.23 2.26
C GLY A 127 -10.32 8.06 2.29
N LEU A 128 -9.24 8.10 1.49
CA LEU A 128 -8.15 7.11 1.49
C LEU A 128 -6.88 7.65 2.17
N GLY A 129 -5.89 6.79 2.38
CA GLY A 129 -4.63 7.13 3.06
C GLY A 129 -4.62 6.72 4.52
N PRO A 130 -3.72 7.27 5.35
CA PRO A 130 -3.68 7.06 6.79
C PRO A 130 -5.03 7.36 7.42
N ILE A 131 -5.51 6.44 8.26
CA ILE A 131 -6.79 6.62 8.95
C ILE A 131 -6.74 7.86 9.85
N SER A 132 -5.57 8.20 10.41
CA SER A 132 -5.34 9.37 11.24
C SER A 132 -5.63 10.72 10.58
N TRP A 133 -5.80 10.77 9.25
CA TRP A 133 -6.19 12.00 8.55
C TRP A 133 -7.69 12.27 8.58
N TRP A 134 -8.49 11.27 8.92
CA TRP A 134 -9.94 11.31 8.86
C TRP A 134 -10.61 11.21 10.24
N GLU A 135 -9.81 11.12 11.30
CA GLU A 135 -10.26 11.13 12.71
C GLU A 135 -10.31 12.53 13.30
#